data_AF-X1FTA0-F1
#
_entry.id   AF-X1FTA0-F1
#
_cell.length_a   1.000
_cell.length_b   1.000
_cell.length_c   1.000
_cell.angle_alpha   90.00
_cell.angle_beta   90.00
_cell.angle_gamma   90.00
#
_symmetry.space_group_name_H-M   'P 1'
#
loop_
_entity.id
_entity.type
_entity.pdbx_description
1 polymer ?
#
loop_
_entity_poly.entity_id
_entity_poly.type
_entity_poly.pdbx_seq_one_letter_code
_entity_poly.pdbx_strand_id
1 'polypeptide(L)'
;MRSNKNISLQLTERFEVGFSKSFSKILEILMSKEEIKMVLALPGTPKEIARRLNENENKIAEKLRDLYMRGIIIIEEKTPEGAKYNITKAGIFMDFILFDPRYDKYGEEFLDLWKDFYKETQLVPAQEETFWFE
;
A
#
# COMPACT_ATOMS: atom_id res chain seq x y z
N MET A 1 -1.97 22.08 -1.69
CA MET A 1 -1.38 20.86 -2.30
C MET A 1 -0.10 20.33 -1.62
N ARG A 2 0.70 21.13 -0.87
CA ARG A 2 1.96 20.67 -0.23
C ARG A 2 1.83 19.55 0.82
N SER A 3 0.71 19.49 1.55
CA SER A 3 0.54 18.48 2.61
C SER A 3 0.33 17.04 2.10
N ASN A 4 -0.19 16.85 0.87
CA ASN A 4 -0.40 15.49 0.32
C ASN A 4 0.92 14.80 0.04
N LYS A 5 1.80 15.51 -0.67
CA LYS A 5 3.10 15.01 -1.12
C LYS A 5 4.01 14.60 0.04
N ASN A 6 3.83 15.21 1.22
CA ASN A 6 4.64 14.89 2.39
C ASN A 6 4.22 13.56 3.02
N ILE A 7 2.91 13.27 3.13
CA ILE A 7 2.45 12.02 3.75
C ILE A 7 2.62 10.81 2.84
N SER A 8 2.46 10.97 1.53
CA SER A 8 2.70 9.89 0.56
C SER A 8 4.17 9.48 0.56
N LEU A 9 5.09 10.46 0.68
CA LEU A 9 6.53 10.19 0.78
C LEU A 9 6.88 9.43 2.08
N GLN A 10 6.27 9.79 3.21
CA GLN A 10 6.44 9.01 4.44
C GLN A 10 5.97 7.56 4.27
N LEU A 11 4.91 7.34 3.49
CA LEU A 11 4.45 5.99 3.22
C LEU A 11 5.42 5.24 2.30
N THR A 12 6.04 5.90 1.32
CA THR A 12 7.06 5.24 0.47
C THR A 12 8.26 4.72 1.26
N GLU A 13 8.66 5.39 2.35
CA GLU A 13 9.71 4.90 3.25
C GLU A 13 9.32 3.58 3.92
N ARG A 14 8.05 3.42 4.29
CA ARG A 14 7.55 2.16 4.87
C ARG A 14 7.55 0.99 3.90
N PHE A 15 7.50 1.27 2.60
CA PHE A 15 7.69 0.29 1.53
C PHE A 15 9.16 0.10 1.14
N GLU A 16 10.10 0.72 1.87
CA GLU A 16 11.55 0.68 1.61
C GLU A 16 11.96 1.28 0.25
N VAL A 17 11.10 2.13 -0.31
CA VAL A 17 11.29 2.81 -1.61
C VAL A 17 11.11 4.32 -1.50
N GLY A 18 11.55 4.90 -0.38
CA GLY A 18 11.44 6.33 -0.05
C GLY A 18 12.00 7.29 -1.10
N PHE A 19 12.95 6.81 -1.91
CA PHE A 19 13.54 7.55 -3.02
C PHE A 19 12.63 7.64 -4.26
N SER A 20 11.62 6.78 -4.38
CA SER A 20 10.78 6.66 -5.58
C SER A 20 9.68 7.72 -5.63
N LYS A 21 9.84 8.66 -6.57
CA LYS A 21 8.80 9.67 -6.86
C LYS A 21 7.61 9.04 -7.60
N SER A 22 7.86 8.03 -8.41
CA SER A 22 6.84 7.34 -9.20
C SER A 22 5.91 6.54 -8.29
N PHE A 23 6.46 5.81 -7.30
CA PHE A 23 5.66 5.11 -6.30
C PHE A 23 4.82 6.07 -5.44
N SER A 24 5.38 7.22 -5.06
CA SER A 24 4.64 8.25 -4.33
C SER A 24 3.38 8.72 -5.09
N LYS A 25 3.49 8.93 -6.41
CA LYS A 25 2.35 9.29 -7.27
C LYS A 25 1.33 8.15 -7.39
N ILE A 26 1.80 6.91 -7.52
CA ILE A 26 0.93 5.72 -7.54
C ILE A 26 0.07 5.66 -6.28
N LEU A 27 0.67 5.86 -5.10
CA LEU A 27 -0.08 5.88 -3.83
C LEU A 27 -1.13 6.99 -3.79
N GLU A 28 -0.85 8.17 -4.37
CA GLU A 28 -1.81 9.28 -4.47
C GLU A 28 -2.97 9.00 -5.44
N ILE A 29 -2.78 8.13 -6.44
CA ILE A 29 -3.85 7.67 -7.34
C ILE A 29 -4.73 6.63 -6.63
N LEU A 30 -4.11 5.72 -5.89
CA LEU A 30 -4.78 4.58 -5.25
C LEU A 30 -5.54 4.95 -3.97
N MET A 31 -5.09 5.99 -3.26
CA MET A 31 -5.59 6.33 -1.93
C MET A 31 -5.83 7.82 -1.78
N SER A 32 -6.90 8.14 -1.05
CA SER A 32 -7.12 9.44 -0.45
C SER A 32 -6.12 9.72 0.68
N LYS A 33 -6.01 10.99 1.06
CA LYS A 33 -5.19 11.43 2.21
C LYS A 33 -5.52 10.73 3.51
N GLU A 34 -6.81 10.50 3.76
CA GLU A 34 -7.26 9.88 4.99
C GLU A 34 -6.82 8.41 5.04
N GLU A 35 -6.89 7.73 3.89
CA GLU A 35 -6.42 6.35 3.75
C GLU A 35 -4.90 6.27 3.90
N ILE A 36 -4.12 7.17 3.29
CA ILE A 36 -2.65 7.21 3.50
C ILE A 36 -2.31 7.34 4.98
N LYS A 37 -2.99 8.22 5.72
CA LYS A 37 -2.81 8.34 7.18
C LYS A 37 -3.16 7.05 7.92
N MET A 38 -4.21 6.37 7.49
CA MET A 38 -4.63 5.09 8.07
C MET A 38 -3.58 3.99 7.82
N VAL A 39 -3.06 3.89 6.60
CA VAL A 39 -2.02 2.93 6.25
C VAL A 39 -0.71 3.23 6.99
N LEU A 40 -0.36 4.51 7.16
CA LEU A 40 0.77 4.93 8.01
C LEU A 40 0.61 4.52 9.47
N ALA A 41 -0.62 4.40 9.96
CA ALA A 41 -0.88 3.96 11.32
C ALA A 41 -0.72 2.44 11.51
N LEU A 42 -0.60 1.63 10.46
CA LEU A 42 -0.37 0.18 10.54
C LEU A 42 1.07 -0.14 11.04
N PRO A 43 1.36 -1.34 11.56
CA PRO A 43 0.46 -2.50 11.74
C PRO A 43 -0.49 -2.37 12.93
N GLY A 44 -1.67 -2.98 12.84
CA GLY A 44 -2.58 -3.08 13.99
C GLY A 44 -3.98 -3.61 13.67
N THR A 45 -4.72 -3.92 14.73
CA THR A 45 -6.16 -4.25 14.66
C THR A 45 -7.01 -2.97 14.53
N PRO A 46 -8.28 -3.06 14.09
CA PRO A 46 -9.15 -1.88 13.99
C PRO A 46 -9.21 -1.04 15.27
N LYS A 47 -9.27 -1.70 16.43
CA LYS A 47 -9.26 -1.05 17.76
C LYS A 47 -7.98 -0.25 18.03
N GLU A 48 -6.82 -0.82 17.70
CA GLU A 48 -5.53 -0.15 17.90
C GLU A 48 -5.38 1.06 16.99
N ILE A 49 -5.77 0.91 15.72
CA ILE A 49 -5.70 1.99 14.72
C ILE A 49 -6.69 3.11 15.07
N ALA A 50 -7.91 2.77 15.48
CA ALA A 50 -8.90 3.73 15.97
C ALA A 50 -8.37 4.55 17.15
N ARG A 51 -7.68 3.91 18.10
CA ARG A 51 -7.03 4.61 19.22
C ARG A 51 -5.90 5.54 18.76
N ARG A 52 -5.04 5.10 17.81
CA ARG A 52 -3.94 5.92 17.28
C ARG A 52 -4.44 7.16 16.52
N LEU A 53 -5.57 7.03 15.83
CA LEU A 53 -6.15 8.09 15.02
C LEU A 53 -7.22 8.91 15.75
N ASN A 54 -7.58 8.52 16.98
CA ASN A 54 -8.70 9.09 17.74
C ASN A 54 -10.01 9.10 16.94
N GLU A 55 -10.34 7.96 16.33
CA GLU A 55 -11.49 7.76 15.44
C GLU A 55 -12.38 6.60 15.94
N ASN A 56 -13.55 6.43 15.34
CA ASN A 56 -14.48 5.35 15.71
C ASN A 56 -14.00 3.98 15.18
N GLU A 57 -13.99 2.95 16.04
CA GLU A 57 -13.52 1.60 15.70
C GLU A 57 -14.27 0.96 14.52
N ASN A 58 -15.60 1.04 14.49
CA ASN A 58 -16.40 0.44 13.41
C ASN A 58 -16.09 1.09 12.06
N LYS A 59 -15.97 2.43 12.04
CA LYS A 59 -15.57 3.19 10.84
C LYS A 59 -14.17 2.78 10.36
N ILE A 60 -13.23 2.58 11.29
CA ILE A 60 -11.88 2.10 10.95
C ILE A 60 -11.92 0.68 10.42
N ALA A 61 -12.70 -0.22 11.02
CA ALA A 61 -12.84 -1.60 10.57
C ALA A 61 -13.38 -1.68 9.14
N GLU A 62 -14.40 -0.89 8.80
CA GLU A 62 -14.95 -0.81 7.45
C GLU A 62 -13.91 -0.33 6.43
N LYS A 63 -13.16 0.72 6.77
CA LYS A 63 -12.11 1.27 5.89
C LYS A 63 -10.93 0.33 5.70
N LEU A 64 -10.48 -0.33 6.77
CA LEU A 64 -9.42 -1.33 6.68
C LEU A 64 -9.85 -2.52 5.83
N ARG A 65 -11.11 -2.96 5.96
CA ARG A 65 -11.68 -4.00 5.10
C ARG A 65 -11.69 -3.58 3.64
N ASP A 66 -12.10 -2.36 3.33
CA ASP A 66 -12.08 -1.85 1.96
C ASP A 66 -10.66 -1.79 1.38
N LEU A 67 -9.68 -1.25 2.13
CA LEU A 67 -8.27 -1.22 1.74
C LEU A 67 -7.72 -2.63 1.48
N TYR A 68 -8.05 -3.59 2.35
CA TYR A 68 -7.68 -4.98 2.17
C TYR A 68 -8.30 -5.58 0.91
N MET A 69 -9.60 -5.35 0.68
CA MET A 69 -10.28 -5.83 -0.53
C MET A 69 -9.72 -5.22 -1.79
N ARG A 70 -9.10 -4.03 -1.73
CA ARG A 70 -8.39 -3.37 -2.83
C ARG A 70 -6.94 -3.82 -3.00
N GLY A 71 -6.45 -4.74 -2.17
CA GLY A 71 -5.05 -5.19 -2.21
C GLY A 71 -4.05 -4.16 -1.70
N ILE A 72 -4.50 -3.09 -1.04
CA ILE A 72 -3.64 -2.01 -0.54
C ILE A 72 -2.90 -2.41 0.73
N ILE A 73 -3.55 -3.23 1.56
CA ILE A 73 -3.03 -3.74 2.83
C ILE A 73 -3.30 -5.25 2.89
N ILE A 74 -2.60 -5.94 3.79
CA ILE A 74 -2.74 -7.38 4.02
C ILE A 74 -3.22 -7.66 5.45
N ILE A 75 -3.77 -8.85 5.66
CA ILE A 75 -3.93 -9.42 7.00
C ILE A 75 -2.62 -10.13 7.32
N GLU A 76 -1.87 -9.61 8.29
CA GLU A 76 -0.63 -10.21 8.76
C GLU A 76 -0.92 -11.44 9.62
N GLU A 77 -1.89 -11.33 10.54
CA GLU A 77 -2.32 -12.41 11.41
C GLU A 77 -3.77 -12.22 11.86
N LYS A 78 -4.39 -13.31 12.35
CA LYS A 78 -5.68 -13.26 13.04
C LYS A 78 -5.44 -13.34 14.55
N THR A 79 -5.90 -12.36 15.29
CA THR A 79 -5.84 -12.31 16.75
C THR A 79 -7.22 -12.57 17.37
N PRO A 80 -7.33 -12.83 18.69
CA PRO A 80 -8.62 -12.90 19.38
C PRO A 80 -9.47 -11.62 19.23
N GLU A 81 -8.84 -10.47 19.04
CA GLU A 81 -9.47 -9.15 18.87
C GLU A 81 -9.80 -8.82 17.40
N GLY A 82 -9.46 -9.69 16.46
CA GLY A 82 -9.75 -9.55 15.03
C GLY A 82 -8.52 -9.65 14.13
N ALA A 83 -8.67 -9.28 12.86
CA ALA A 83 -7.56 -9.26 11.92
C ALA A 83 -6.60 -8.12 12.26
N LYS A 84 -5.30 -8.43 12.34
CA LYS A 84 -4.23 -7.43 12.40
C LYS A 84 -3.76 -7.15 10.99
N TYR A 85 -3.87 -5.90 10.59
CA TYR A 85 -3.52 -5.45 9.25
C TYR A 85 -2.11 -4.89 9.20
N ASN A 86 -1.42 -5.06 8.07
CA ASN A 86 -0.13 -4.46 7.79
C ASN A 86 0.00 -4.11 6.30
N ILE A 87 1.06 -3.40 5.93
CA ILE A 87 1.48 -3.28 4.53
C ILE A 87 2.33 -4.48 4.13
N THR A 88 2.44 -4.72 2.83
CA THR A 88 3.34 -5.72 2.25
C THR A 88 4.57 -5.05 1.61
N LYS A 89 5.50 -5.84 1.07
CA LYS A 89 6.65 -5.34 0.30
C LYS A 89 6.20 -4.70 -1.02
N ALA A 90 6.97 -3.74 -1.54
CA ALA A 90 6.59 -2.98 -2.73
C ALA A 90 6.38 -3.85 -3.98
N GLY A 91 7.17 -4.91 -4.18
CA GLY A 91 6.99 -5.86 -5.28
C GLY A 91 5.67 -6.63 -5.19
N ILE A 92 5.33 -7.17 -4.01
CA ILE A 92 4.06 -7.88 -3.79
C ILE A 92 2.87 -6.90 -3.93
N PHE A 93 3.04 -5.66 -3.45
CA PHE A 93 2.04 -4.61 -3.64
C PHE A 93 1.83 -4.30 -5.12
N MET A 94 2.90 -4.19 -5.92
CA MET A 94 2.82 -4.03 -7.37
C MET A 94 1.98 -5.15 -7.99
N ASP A 95 2.25 -6.41 -7.64
CA ASP A 95 1.50 -7.55 -8.17
C ASP A 95 0.00 -7.46 -7.84
N PHE A 96 -0.35 -7.14 -6.59
CA PHE A 96 -1.76 -6.99 -6.20
C PHE A 96 -2.51 -5.91 -6.98
N ILE A 97 -1.82 -4.87 -7.43
CA ILE A 97 -2.43 -3.78 -8.19
C ILE A 97 -2.44 -4.09 -9.70
N LEU A 98 -1.34 -4.60 -10.26
CA LEU A 98 -1.23 -4.83 -11.71
C LEU A 98 -2.05 -6.04 -12.19
N PHE A 99 -2.28 -7.04 -11.35
CA PHE A 99 -3.09 -8.22 -11.71
C PHE A 99 -4.58 -8.07 -11.38
N ASP A 100 -5.03 -6.89 -10.95
CA ASP A 100 -6.43 -6.65 -10.63
C ASP A 100 -7.11 -5.70 -11.65
N PRO A 101 -8.09 -6.20 -12.44
CA PRO A 101 -8.77 -5.43 -13.48
C PRO A 101 -9.47 -4.16 -13.01
N ARG A 102 -9.73 -4.00 -11.69
CA ARG A 102 -10.32 -2.77 -11.13
C ARG A 102 -9.44 -1.55 -11.37
N TYR A 103 -8.15 -1.75 -11.62
CA TYR A 103 -7.19 -0.68 -11.85
C TYR A 103 -6.99 -0.32 -13.33
N ASP A 104 -7.53 -1.11 -14.27
CA ASP A 104 -7.48 -0.84 -15.71
C ASP A 104 -8.10 0.53 -16.07
N LYS A 105 -9.07 0.98 -15.26
CA LYS A 105 -9.73 2.28 -15.39
C LYS A 105 -8.77 3.49 -15.36
N TYR A 106 -7.56 3.33 -14.82
CA TYR A 106 -6.56 4.40 -14.75
C TYR A 106 -5.71 4.52 -16.02
N GLY A 107 -5.80 3.55 -16.94
CA GLY A 107 -5.23 3.64 -18.28
C GLY A 107 -3.70 3.65 -18.35
N GLU A 108 -3.19 4.03 -19.51
CA GLU A 108 -1.76 3.94 -19.85
C GLU A 108 -0.86 4.80 -18.97
N GLU A 109 -1.30 6.01 -18.57
CA GLU A 109 -0.51 6.90 -17.71
C GLU A 109 -0.21 6.26 -16.35
N PHE A 110 -1.13 5.45 -15.81
CA PHE A 110 -0.91 4.71 -14.58
C PHE A 110 0.10 3.58 -14.77
N LEU A 111 0.03 2.87 -15.90
CA LEU A 111 0.99 1.82 -16.24
C LEU A 111 2.40 2.38 -16.48
N ASP A 112 2.51 3.58 -17.05
CA ASP A 112 3.79 4.26 -17.24
C ASP A 112 4.46 4.62 -15.91
N LEU A 113 3.68 5.01 -14.89
CA LEU A 113 4.21 5.19 -13.53
C LEU A 113 4.79 3.89 -12.96
N TRP A 114 4.16 2.74 -13.21
CA TRP A 114 4.69 1.44 -12.78
C TRP A 114 5.96 1.05 -13.53
N LYS A 115 6.05 1.34 -14.83
CA LYS A 115 7.29 1.15 -15.60
C LYS A 115 8.43 2.01 -15.05
N ASP A 116 8.13 3.26 -14.71
CA ASP A 116 9.13 4.17 -14.13
C ASP A 116 9.54 3.73 -12.72
N PHE A 117 8.59 3.29 -11.90
CA PHE A 117 8.89 2.68 -10.60
C PHE A 117 9.79 1.43 -10.73
N TYR A 118 9.51 0.57 -11.70
CA TYR A 118 10.34 -0.62 -11.98
C TYR A 118 11.78 -0.22 -12.36
N LYS A 119 11.95 0.77 -13.24
CA LYS A 119 13.28 1.30 -13.61
C LYS A 119 14.02 1.92 -12.42
N GLU A 120 13.32 2.65 -11.56
CA GLU A 120 13.90 3.31 -10.38
C GLU A 120 14.40 2.31 -9.34
N THR A 121 13.69 1.19 -9.17
CA THR A 121 13.94 0.26 -8.07
C THR A 121 14.71 -1.00 -8.45
N GLN A 122 14.68 -1.39 -9.74
CA GLN A 122 15.20 -2.68 -10.22
C GLN A 122 14.65 -3.88 -9.44
N LEU A 123 13.47 -3.74 -8.82
CA LEU A 123 12.81 -4.83 -8.12
C LEU A 123 12.47 -5.91 -9.14
N VAL A 124 13.10 -7.07 -9.03
CA VAL A 124 12.69 -8.26 -9.77
C VAL A 124 11.32 -8.72 -9.27
N PRO A 125 10.41 -9.18 -10.15
CA PRO A 125 9.15 -9.80 -9.73
C PRO A 125 9.44 -10.93 -8.73
N ALA A 126 8.58 -11.13 -7.73
CA ALA A 126 8.79 -12.11 -6.66
C ALA A 126 9.02 -13.55 -7.17
N GLN A 127 8.65 -13.84 -8.43
CA GLN A 127 8.86 -15.13 -9.09
C GLN A 127 10.31 -15.36 -9.58
N GLU A 128 11.16 -14.34 -9.64
CA GLU A 128 12.54 -14.46 -10.14
C GLU A 128 13.58 -14.72 -9.03
N GLU A 129 13.22 -14.65 -7.74
CA GLU A 129 14.16 -14.86 -6.63
C GLU A 129 14.65 -16.32 -6.49
N THR A 130 14.12 -17.30 -7.25
CA THR A 130 14.42 -18.74 -7.07
C THR A 130 15.12 -19.45 -8.23
N PHE A 131 15.78 -18.73 -9.13
CA PHE A 131 16.64 -19.36 -10.14
C PHE A 131 17.99 -18.67 -10.14
N TRP A 132 19.09 -19.45 -10.16
CA TRP A 132 20.51 -19.04 -10.18
C TRP A 132 21.37 -19.20 -8.91
N PHE A 133 21.10 -20.22 -8.09
CA PHE A 133 22.18 -20.86 -7.33
C PHE A 133 22.05 -22.39 -7.39
N GLU A 134 22.52 -22.97 -8.51
CA GLU A 134 23.13 -24.31 -8.56
C GLU A 134 24.43 -24.23 -9.37
#